data_AF-A0A954BYM1-F1
#
_entry.id   AF-A0A954BYM1-F1
#
_cell.length_a   1.000
_cell.length_b   1.000
_cell.length_c   1.000
_cell.angle_alpha   90.00
_cell.angle_beta   90.00
_cell.angle_gamma   90.00
#
_symmetry.space_group_name_H-M   'P 1'
#
loop_
_entity.id
_entity.type
_entity.pdbx_description
1 polymer ?
#
loop_
_entity_poly.entity_id
_entity_poly.type
_entity_poly.pdbx_seq_one_letter_code
_entity_poly.pdbx_strand_id
1 'polypeptide(L)'
;MFAIAFPAIDPVLIHIGPLAIRWYALAYIAGMFAGVAYMHWMVKHPPALMTKAQVDDFFLWVLGGVILGGRLGYVLFYKPGTYLHDPVAIFKTWEGGMSFHGGLIGVVLGVILFARHAKVDQWYVADNVACAVPIGLGLGRLANFINGELWGRPAPDVPWAMIFPGA
;
A
#
# COMPACT_ATOMS: atom_id res chain seq x y z
N MET A 1 7.46 -31.81 -18.58
CA MET A 1 6.60 -30.77 -17.99
C MET A 1 7.19 -29.43 -18.39
N PHE A 2 6.45 -28.61 -19.14
CA PHE A 2 6.88 -27.27 -19.51
C PHE A 2 6.50 -26.33 -18.36
N ALA A 3 7.49 -25.88 -17.60
CA ALA A 3 7.32 -24.87 -16.55
C ALA A 3 8.30 -23.73 -16.81
N ILE A 4 7.85 -22.51 -16.58
CA ILE A 4 8.64 -21.30 -16.76
C ILE A 4 9.49 -21.11 -15.50
N ALA A 5 10.79 -20.89 -15.63
CA ALA A 5 11.61 -20.49 -14.49
C ALA A 5 11.28 -19.05 -14.10
N PHE A 6 11.14 -18.77 -12.80
CA PHE A 6 11.05 -17.39 -12.33
C PHE A 6 12.30 -16.62 -12.77
N PRO A 7 12.17 -15.41 -13.35
CA PRO A 7 13.34 -14.65 -13.80
C PRO A 7 14.22 -14.25 -12.61
N ALA A 8 15.53 -14.15 -12.82
CA ALA A 8 16.47 -13.70 -11.80
C ALA A 8 16.37 -12.16 -11.62
N ILE A 9 15.31 -11.70 -10.95
CA ILE A 9 15.08 -10.29 -10.65
C ILE A 9 15.55 -10.01 -9.23
N ASP A 10 16.46 -9.05 -9.06
CA ASP A 10 16.83 -8.56 -7.73
C ASP A 10 15.69 -7.71 -7.14
N PRO A 11 15.14 -8.06 -5.95
CA PRO A 11 14.14 -7.24 -5.27
C PRO A 11 14.63 -5.82 -4.92
N VAL A 12 15.95 -5.64 -4.81
CA VAL A 12 16.61 -4.35 -4.60
C VAL A 12 16.98 -3.76 -5.96
N LEU A 13 16.44 -2.57 -6.25
CA LEU A 13 16.77 -1.84 -7.46
C LEU A 13 18.20 -1.29 -7.38
N ILE A 14 18.53 -0.63 -6.27
CA ILE A 14 19.84 0.00 -6.07
C ILE A 14 20.16 0.14 -4.58
N HIS A 15 21.45 0.03 -4.26
CA HIS A 15 22.00 0.35 -2.96
C HIS A 15 22.62 1.75 -2.96
N ILE A 16 22.24 2.57 -1.99
CA ILE A 16 22.88 3.86 -1.69
C ILE A 16 23.51 3.72 -0.29
N GLY A 17 24.75 3.21 -0.24
CA GLY A 17 25.38 2.82 1.01
C GLY A 17 24.56 1.74 1.74
N PRO A 18 24.19 1.92 3.03
CA PRO A 18 23.37 0.95 3.76
C PRO A 18 21.89 0.96 3.36
N LEU A 19 21.43 1.96 2.60
CA LEU A 19 20.04 2.08 2.18
C LEU A 19 19.78 1.26 0.92
N ALA A 20 18.89 0.27 1.03
CA ALA A 20 18.41 -0.52 -0.11
C ALA A 20 17.08 0.04 -0.64
N ILE A 21 17.07 0.54 -1.88
CA ILE A 21 15.84 0.96 -2.56
C ILE A 21 15.24 -0.26 -3.25
N ARG A 22 14.06 -0.68 -2.80
CA ARG A 22 13.37 -1.87 -3.31
C ARG A 22 12.30 -1.51 -4.33
N TRP A 23 12.09 -2.37 -5.33
CA TRP A 23 10.97 -2.24 -6.28
C TRP A 23 9.62 -2.15 -5.56
N TYR A 24 9.49 -2.89 -4.47
CA TYR A 24 8.31 -2.86 -3.60
C TYR A 24 7.99 -1.47 -3.08
N ALA A 25 8.99 -0.76 -2.53
CA ALA A 25 8.79 0.59 -2.02
C ALA A 25 8.43 1.57 -3.15
N LEU A 26 9.08 1.44 -4.31
CA LEU A 26 8.78 2.27 -5.47
C LEU A 26 7.37 2.04 -6.02
N ALA A 27 6.88 0.80 -6.02
CA ALA A 27 5.52 0.49 -6.42
C ALA A 27 4.47 1.17 -5.54
N TYR A 28 4.67 1.21 -4.21
CA TYR A 28 3.78 1.95 -3.31
C TYR A 28 3.84 3.45 -3.55
N ILE A 29 5.05 4.01 -3.66
CA ILE A 29 5.24 5.46 -3.89
C ILE A 29 4.56 5.85 -5.20
N ALA A 30 4.85 5.12 -6.29
CA ALA A 30 4.25 5.36 -7.60
C ALA A 30 2.72 5.19 -7.55
N GLY A 31 2.20 4.15 -6.89
CA GLY A 31 0.77 3.93 -6.76
C GLY A 31 0.05 5.05 -6.02
N MET A 32 0.67 5.58 -4.97
CA MET A 32 0.07 6.67 -4.19
C MET A 32 0.07 7.99 -4.96
N PHE A 33 1.19 8.35 -5.61
CA PHE A 33 1.24 9.55 -6.46
C PHE A 33 0.33 9.44 -7.68
N ALA A 34 0.26 8.27 -8.32
CA ALA A 34 -0.66 8.03 -9.43
C ALA A 34 -2.12 8.08 -8.98
N GLY A 35 -2.44 7.57 -7.78
CA GLY A 35 -3.77 7.70 -7.18
C GLY A 35 -4.17 9.16 -6.93
N VAL A 36 -3.26 9.97 -6.38
CA VAL A 36 -3.47 11.42 -6.20
C VAL A 36 -3.64 12.12 -7.55
N ALA A 37 -2.80 11.82 -8.53
CA ALA A 37 -2.92 12.37 -9.88
C ALA A 37 -4.26 12.01 -10.54
N TYR A 38 -4.74 10.78 -10.31
CA TYR A 38 -6.04 10.32 -10.76
C TYR A 38 -7.19 11.07 -10.06
N MET A 39 -7.15 11.23 -8.74
CA MET A 39 -8.14 12.04 -8.01
C MET A 39 -8.13 13.50 -8.47
N HIS A 40 -6.95 14.10 -8.73
CA HIS A 40 -6.84 15.42 -9.35
C HIS A 40 -7.51 15.51 -10.72
N TRP A 41 -7.53 14.41 -11.47
CA TRP A 41 -8.26 14.35 -12.73
C TRP A 41 -9.77 14.20 -12.49
N MET A 42 -10.20 13.39 -11.51
CA MET A 42 -11.62 13.21 -11.19
C MET A 42 -12.29 14.51 -10.74
N VAL A 43 -11.63 15.30 -9.88
CA VAL A 43 -12.19 16.58 -9.37
C VAL A 43 -12.30 17.68 -10.42
N LYS A 44 -11.80 17.47 -11.64
CA LYS A 44 -12.02 18.36 -12.78
C LYS A 44 -13.35 18.09 -13.49
N HIS A 45 -14.02 16.98 -13.17
CA HIS A 45 -15.24 16.53 -13.83
C HIS A 45 -16.43 16.52 -12.85
N PRO A 46 -17.65 16.84 -13.29
CA PRO A 46 -18.83 16.77 -12.44
C PRO A 46 -19.15 15.34 -11.95
N PRO A 47 -19.67 15.18 -10.71
CA PRO A 47 -19.83 16.23 -9.70
C PRO A 47 -18.47 16.56 -9.04
N ALA A 48 -17.99 17.79 -9.15
CA ALA A 48 -16.72 18.21 -8.58
C ALA A 48 -16.93 18.71 -7.14
N LEU A 49 -17.11 17.79 -6.18
CA LEU A 49 -17.39 18.12 -4.77
C LEU A 49 -16.12 18.36 -3.93
N MET A 50 -14.94 18.09 -4.49
CA MET A 50 -13.65 18.41 -3.91
C MET A 50 -12.88 19.36 -4.82
N THR A 51 -12.07 20.23 -4.21
CA THR A 51 -11.06 21.02 -4.89
C THR A 51 -9.75 20.25 -5.00
N LYS A 52 -8.87 20.69 -5.90
CA LYS A 52 -7.50 20.15 -5.99
C LYS A 52 -6.76 20.23 -4.65
N ALA A 53 -6.85 21.37 -3.96
CA ALA A 53 -6.22 21.56 -2.65
C ALA A 53 -6.74 20.56 -1.61
N GLN A 54 -8.04 20.26 -1.63
CA GLN A 54 -8.63 19.23 -0.77
C GLN A 54 -8.13 17.82 -1.10
N VAL A 55 -7.76 17.52 -2.35
CA VAL A 55 -7.12 16.24 -2.71
C VAL A 55 -5.68 16.19 -2.17
N ASP A 56 -4.93 17.29 -2.29
CA ASP A 56 -3.58 17.42 -1.74
C ASP A 56 -3.59 17.26 -0.21
N ASP A 57 -4.56 17.87 0.48
CA ASP A 57 -4.77 17.70 1.92
C ASP A 57 -5.15 16.25 2.25
N PHE A 58 -6.11 15.67 1.52
CA PHE A 58 -6.57 14.30 1.72
C PHE A 58 -5.44 13.27 1.62
N PHE A 59 -4.47 13.48 0.73
CA PHE A 59 -3.29 12.62 0.62
C PHE A 59 -2.56 12.48 1.96
N LEU A 60 -2.42 13.58 2.73
CA LEU A 60 -1.76 13.54 4.04
C LEU A 60 -2.58 12.73 5.07
N TRP A 61 -3.92 12.85 5.03
CA TRP A 61 -4.81 12.05 5.90
C TRP A 61 -4.68 10.55 5.61
N VAL A 62 -4.67 10.16 4.35
CA VAL A 62 -4.50 8.75 3.94
C VAL A 62 -3.10 8.24 4.26
N LEU A 63 -2.07 9.02 3.95
CA LEU A 63 -0.68 8.67 4.26
C LEU A 63 -0.48 8.43 5.76
N GLY A 64 -0.98 9.36 6.59
CA GLY A 64 -0.98 9.21 8.04
C GLY A 64 -1.77 7.97 8.47
N GLY A 65 -2.96 7.74 7.90
CA GLY A 65 -3.79 6.57 8.17
C GLY A 65 -3.07 5.24 7.89
N VAL A 66 -2.44 5.10 6.73
CA VAL A 66 -1.68 3.88 6.37
C VAL A 66 -0.52 3.65 7.32
N ILE A 67 0.28 4.67 7.60
CA ILE A 67 1.48 4.54 8.43
C ILE A 67 1.11 4.25 9.89
N LEU A 68 0.25 5.09 10.47
CA LEU A 68 -0.15 4.98 11.87
C LEU A 68 -1.00 3.73 12.08
N GLY A 69 -2.02 3.52 11.24
CA GLY A 69 -2.88 2.35 11.33
C GLY A 69 -2.10 1.06 11.11
N GLY A 70 -1.24 1.02 10.09
CA GLY A 70 -0.42 -0.15 9.79
C GLY A 70 0.53 -0.49 10.94
N ARG A 71 1.15 0.51 11.55
CA ARG A 71 2.06 0.30 12.68
C ARG A 71 1.32 -0.10 13.95
N LEU A 72 0.27 0.62 14.32
CA LEU A 72 -0.52 0.31 15.52
C LEU A 72 -1.22 -1.05 15.39
N GLY A 73 -1.75 -1.38 14.22
CA GLY A 73 -2.30 -2.70 13.95
C GLY A 73 -1.25 -3.80 14.07
N TYR A 74 0.00 -3.56 13.67
CA TYR A 74 1.07 -4.54 13.87
C TYR A 74 1.34 -4.76 15.37
N VAL A 75 1.51 -3.67 16.10
CA VAL A 75 1.75 -3.64 17.55
C VAL A 75 0.65 -4.39 18.31
N LEU A 76 -0.61 -4.05 18.04
CA LEU A 76 -1.76 -4.54 18.78
C LEU A 76 -2.13 -5.98 18.41
N PHE A 77 -2.08 -6.34 17.11
CA PHE A 77 -2.58 -7.64 16.66
C PHE A 77 -1.53 -8.75 16.69
N TYR A 78 -0.24 -8.42 16.52
CA TYR A 78 0.80 -9.43 16.31
C TYR A 78 1.83 -9.51 17.44
N LYS A 79 2.18 -8.40 18.09
CA LYS A 79 3.24 -8.38 19.13
C LYS A 79 2.91 -7.53 20.37
N PRO A 80 1.70 -7.61 20.96
CA PRO A 80 1.32 -6.71 22.05
C PRO A 80 2.23 -6.83 23.27
N GLY A 81 2.62 -8.04 23.68
CA GLY A 81 3.50 -8.26 24.83
C GLY A 81 4.90 -7.66 24.67
N THR A 82 5.47 -7.71 23.46
CA THR A 82 6.79 -7.12 23.17
C THR A 82 6.77 -5.59 23.35
N TYR A 83 5.73 -4.93 22.85
CA TYR A 83 5.63 -3.47 22.90
C TYR A 83 5.15 -2.95 24.26
N LEU A 84 4.52 -3.78 25.09
CA LEU A 84 4.28 -3.45 26.49
C LEU A 84 5.58 -3.40 27.30
N HIS A 85 6.56 -4.23 26.96
CA HIS A 85 7.85 -4.28 27.64
C HIS A 85 8.84 -3.20 27.11
N ASP A 86 8.79 -2.87 25.83
CA ASP A 86 9.53 -1.73 25.24
C ASP A 86 8.59 -0.86 24.37
N PRO A 87 7.88 0.12 24.97
CA PRO A 87 6.99 1.00 24.24
C PRO A 87 7.71 1.85 23.18
N VAL A 88 9.01 2.12 23.34
CA VAL A 88 9.79 2.92 22.38
C VAL A 88 9.98 2.17 21.07
N ALA A 89 9.94 0.84 21.09
CA ALA A 89 10.02 0.02 19.88
C ALA A 89 8.88 0.30 18.89
N ILE A 90 7.75 0.87 19.32
CA ILE A 90 6.64 1.25 18.44
C ILE A 90 7.13 2.20 17.33
N PHE A 91 8.10 3.07 17.60
CA PHE A 91 8.63 4.04 16.63
C PHE A 91 9.69 3.45 15.69
N LYS A 92 10.21 2.26 15.97
CA LYS A 92 11.24 1.58 15.16
C LYS A 92 10.62 0.95 13.90
N THR A 93 10.17 1.78 12.97
CA THR A 93 9.50 1.33 11.73
C THR A 93 10.46 0.73 10.71
N TRP A 94 11.75 1.04 10.81
CA TRP A 94 12.80 0.47 9.95
C TRP A 94 13.10 -1.01 10.21
N GLU A 95 12.69 -1.55 11.36
CA GLU A 95 12.76 -2.99 11.66
C GLU A 95 11.65 -3.80 10.98
N GLY A 96 10.82 -3.13 10.16
CA GLY A 96 9.62 -3.69 9.57
C GLY A 96 8.47 -3.79 10.56
N GLY A 97 7.47 -4.61 10.24
CA GLY A 97 6.28 -4.79 11.06
C GLY A 97 5.18 -3.78 10.74
N MET A 98 4.40 -4.10 9.71
CA MET A 98 3.21 -3.37 9.29
C MET A 98 2.04 -4.35 9.14
N SER A 99 0.86 -3.95 9.60
CA SER A 99 -0.37 -4.72 9.47
C SER A 99 -1.20 -4.19 8.30
N PHE A 100 -1.57 -5.08 7.37
CA PHE A 100 -2.52 -4.73 6.30
C PHE A 100 -3.87 -4.27 6.89
N HIS A 101 -4.43 -5.04 7.83
CA HIS A 101 -5.70 -4.72 8.49
C HIS A 101 -5.64 -3.38 9.22
N GLY A 102 -4.54 -3.13 9.93
CA GLY A 102 -4.31 -1.85 10.59
C GLY A 102 -4.25 -0.69 9.60
N GLY A 103 -3.53 -0.87 8.49
CA GLY A 103 -3.45 0.13 7.42
C GLY A 103 -4.82 0.42 6.81
N LEU A 104 -5.61 -0.63 6.51
CA LEU A 104 -6.97 -0.48 5.97
C LEU A 104 -7.88 0.29 6.93
N ILE A 105 -7.88 -0.07 8.22
CA ILE A 105 -8.65 0.66 9.25
C ILE A 105 -8.21 2.12 9.30
N GLY A 106 -6.90 2.38 9.29
CA GLY A 106 -6.35 3.73 9.30
C GLY A 106 -6.78 4.56 8.08
N VAL A 107 -6.81 3.98 6.88
CA VAL A 107 -7.31 4.65 5.67
C VAL A 107 -8.80 4.95 5.76
N VAL A 108 -9.62 3.99 6.20
CA VAL A 108 -11.07 4.19 6.38
C VAL A 108 -11.33 5.33 7.35
N LEU A 109 -10.61 5.37 8.48
CA LEU A 109 -10.68 6.49 9.42
C LEU A 109 -10.20 7.79 8.78
N GLY A 110 -9.12 7.77 8.00
CA GLY A 110 -8.63 8.92 7.25
C GLY A 110 -9.69 9.51 6.32
N VAL A 111 -10.41 8.68 5.56
CA VAL A 111 -11.54 9.09 4.70
C VAL A 111 -12.64 9.75 5.50
N ILE A 112 -13.09 9.12 6.59
CA ILE A 112 -14.20 9.63 7.42
C ILE A 112 -13.81 10.95 8.09
N LEU A 113 -12.62 11.03 8.68
CA LEU A 113 -12.16 12.21 9.40
C LEU A 113 -11.88 13.38 8.45
N PHE A 114 -11.26 13.10 7.30
CA PHE A 114 -11.06 14.10 6.26
C PHE A 114 -12.40 14.65 5.75
N ALA A 115 -13.35 13.80 5.37
CA ALA A 115 -14.64 14.23 4.84
C ALA A 115 -15.37 15.17 5.82
N ARG A 116 -15.33 14.84 7.12
CA ARG A 116 -15.87 15.70 8.19
C ARG A 116 -15.12 17.02 8.32
N HIS A 117 -13.79 16.98 8.30
CA HIS A 117 -12.94 18.16 8.41
C HIS A 117 -13.14 19.12 7.24
N ALA A 118 -13.16 18.59 6.01
CA ALA A 118 -13.30 19.33 4.77
C ALA A 118 -14.76 19.67 4.42
N LYS A 119 -15.73 19.19 5.20
CA LYS A 119 -17.18 19.34 4.97
C LYS A 119 -17.62 18.86 3.57
N VAL A 120 -17.06 17.72 3.15
CA VAL A 120 -17.39 17.03 1.89
C VAL A 120 -18.16 15.76 2.22
N ASP A 121 -19.03 15.30 1.32
CA ASP A 121 -19.69 14.01 1.46
C ASP A 121 -18.65 12.88 1.54
N GLN A 122 -18.72 12.08 2.61
CA GLN A 122 -17.81 10.95 2.82
C GLN A 122 -17.92 9.90 1.71
N TRP A 123 -19.11 9.72 1.13
CA TRP A 123 -19.32 8.74 0.06
C TRP A 123 -18.69 9.20 -1.24
N TYR A 124 -18.73 10.50 -1.51
CA TYR A 124 -17.99 11.07 -2.63
C TYR A 124 -16.48 10.82 -2.50
N VAL A 125 -15.91 11.05 -1.32
CA VAL A 125 -14.48 10.76 -1.08
C VAL A 125 -14.20 9.26 -1.26
N ALA A 126 -15.04 8.41 -0.69
CA ALA A 126 -14.90 6.95 -0.79
C ALA A 126 -14.98 6.44 -2.24
N ASP A 127 -15.91 6.96 -3.05
CA ASP A 127 -16.06 6.60 -4.46
C ASP A 127 -14.81 6.99 -5.29
N ASN A 128 -14.27 8.20 -5.05
CA ASN A 128 -13.01 8.63 -5.68
C ASN A 128 -11.85 7.71 -5.28
N VAL A 129 -11.75 7.35 -4.00
CA VAL A 129 -10.73 6.42 -3.50
C VAL A 129 -10.91 5.03 -4.12
N ALA A 130 -12.12 4.52 -4.21
CA ALA A 130 -12.40 3.20 -4.79
C ALA A 130 -11.93 3.11 -6.26
N CYS A 131 -12.04 4.20 -7.02
CA CYS A 131 -11.51 4.26 -8.39
C CYS A 131 -9.98 4.40 -8.46
N ALA A 132 -9.35 5.04 -7.47
CA ALA A 132 -7.89 5.22 -7.42
C ALA A 132 -7.14 3.97 -6.90
N VAL A 133 -7.73 3.24 -5.95
CA VAL A 133 -7.11 2.07 -5.26
C VAL A 133 -6.57 1.00 -6.21
N PRO A 134 -7.22 0.62 -7.32
CA PRO A 134 -6.72 -0.38 -8.25
C PRO A 134 -5.31 -0.10 -8.79
N ILE A 135 -4.92 1.18 -8.92
CA ILE A 135 -3.58 1.57 -9.37
C ILE A 135 -2.52 1.06 -8.37
N GLY A 136 -2.74 1.33 -7.08
CA GLY A 136 -1.84 0.87 -6.01
C GLY A 136 -1.85 -0.65 -5.87
N LEU A 137 -3.02 -1.29 -5.96
CA LEU A 137 -3.12 -2.75 -5.90
C LEU A 137 -2.37 -3.41 -7.07
N GLY A 138 -2.55 -2.92 -8.29
CA GLY A 138 -1.89 -3.44 -9.48
C GLY A 138 -0.37 -3.35 -9.37
N LEU A 139 0.16 -2.17 -9.01
CA LEU A 139 1.60 -1.98 -8.79
C LEU A 139 2.13 -2.85 -7.64
N GLY A 140 1.37 -2.98 -6.55
CA GLY A 140 1.72 -3.85 -5.44
C GLY A 140 1.80 -5.32 -5.86
N ARG A 141 0.86 -5.81 -6.69
CA ARG A 141 0.90 -7.18 -7.23
C ARG A 141 2.08 -7.42 -8.16
N LEU A 142 2.42 -6.44 -9.01
CA LEU A 142 3.64 -6.50 -9.83
C LEU A 142 4.89 -6.58 -8.97
N ALA A 143 4.93 -5.81 -7.87
CA ALA A 143 6.06 -5.85 -6.95
C ALA A 143 6.14 -7.17 -6.15
N ASN A 144 5.01 -7.79 -5.80
CA ASN A 144 5.02 -9.14 -5.23
C ASN A 144 5.61 -10.16 -6.21
N PHE A 145 5.27 -10.04 -7.49
CA PHE A 145 5.88 -10.88 -8.51
C PHE A 145 7.39 -10.65 -8.59
N ILE A 146 7.87 -9.39 -8.63
CA ILE A 146 9.31 -9.06 -8.61
C ILE A 146 10.02 -9.63 -7.38
N ASN A 147 9.38 -9.56 -6.20
CA ASN A 147 9.91 -10.13 -4.97
C ASN A 147 9.93 -11.66 -4.97
N GLY A 148 9.25 -12.31 -5.92
CA GLY A 148 8.97 -13.74 -5.87
C GLY A 148 8.21 -14.09 -4.60
N GLU A 149 7.04 -13.51 -4.37
CA GLU A 149 6.18 -13.84 -3.23
C GLU A 149 4.70 -13.90 -3.66
N LEU A 150 3.84 -14.46 -2.79
CA LEU A 150 2.39 -14.58 -3.05
C LEU A 150 2.05 -15.35 -4.35
N TRP A 151 2.84 -16.37 -4.67
CA TRP A 151 2.55 -17.28 -5.78
C TRP A 151 1.26 -18.08 -5.56
N GLY A 152 0.68 -18.51 -6.67
CA GLY A 152 -0.57 -19.26 -6.69
C GLY A 152 -0.42 -20.73 -6.29
N ARG A 153 -1.51 -21.49 -6.47
CA ARG A 153 -1.52 -22.94 -6.23
C ARG A 153 -0.61 -23.68 -7.21
N PRO A 154 -0.10 -24.87 -6.84
CA PRO A 154 0.50 -25.80 -7.79
C PRO A 154 -0.47 -26.10 -8.95
N ALA A 155 0.02 -25.97 -10.18
CA ALA A 155 -0.74 -26.19 -11.41
C ALA A 155 0.18 -26.80 -12.48
N PRO A 156 0.62 -28.06 -12.31
CA PRO A 156 1.53 -28.75 -13.24
C PRO A 156 0.98 -28.90 -14.68
N ASP A 157 -0.31 -28.71 -14.82
CA ASP A 157 -1.13 -28.94 -16.01
C ASP A 157 -1.29 -27.71 -16.92
N VAL A 158 -0.85 -26.51 -16.48
CA VAL A 158 -0.98 -25.28 -17.28
C VAL A 158 0.35 -24.81 -17.90
N PRO A 159 0.35 -24.30 -19.14
CA PRO A 159 1.58 -23.98 -19.87
C PRO A 159 2.29 -22.71 -19.38
N TRP A 160 1.64 -21.90 -18.52
CA TRP A 160 2.22 -20.72 -17.89
C TRP A 160 2.57 -20.92 -16.41
N ALA A 161 2.62 -22.18 -15.93
CA ALA A 161 3.08 -22.48 -14.58
C ALA A 161 4.53 -22.03 -14.40
N MET A 162 4.83 -21.42 -13.25
CA MET A 162 6.15 -20.86 -12.94
C MET A 162 6.76 -21.49 -11.70
N ILE A 163 8.05 -21.80 -11.77
CA ILE A 163 8.84 -22.32 -10.64
C ILE A 163 9.43 -21.12 -9.89
N PHE A 164 8.92 -20.87 -8.67
CA PHE A 164 9.45 -19.85 -7.77
C PHE A 164 10.53 -20.47 -6.85
N PRO A 165 11.69 -19.83 -6.66
CA PRO A 165 12.79 -20.39 -5.87
C PRO A 165 12.48 -20.62 -4.38
N GLY A 166 11.50 -19.91 -3.83
CA GLY A 166 11.10 -20.01 -2.43
C GLY A 166 9.83 -20.84 -2.17
N ALA A 167 9.30 -21.51 -3.20
CA ALA A 167 8.07 -22.32 -3.13
C ALA A 167 8.30 -23.73 -2.55
#